data_AF-A0A1Y1QJM3-F1
#
_entry.id   AF-A0A1Y1QJM3-F1
#
_cell.length_a   1.000
_cell.length_b   1.000
_cell.length_c   1.000
_cell.angle_alpha   90.00
_cell.angle_beta   90.00
_cell.angle_gamma   90.00
#
_symmetry.space_group_name_H-M   'P 1'
#
loop_
_entity.id
_entity.type
_entity.pdbx_description
1 polymer ?
#
loop_
_entity_poly.entity_id
_entity_poly.type
_entity_poly.pdbx_seq_one_letter_code
_entity_poly.pdbx_strand_id
1 'polypeptide(L)'
;MSQAEALFDIVVTGHNTNKNISVIVNEVQALLKDNSPQLEFKLSDALLFEGRANAIRENLNLEDAKALAQQLHNLGIPGQIRPALQIVAKAPQTATVSSEIYTCPACGHKQPKQTQNHEGRLESCEKCGIVGERYQRKARLNQAIEEQQQKHNLSRDKQLGEALRLAKIKEDAMLQDEAKRRLGLLDDGKTHLGIKIAAAVAAISIGIGTLYYLNQPTAEELATQQEAGQLPQANGLSKAIKNIIAQIKSAAGASSSDDNGGGIDVTALTGNSTTDPLAETGKTVPKQAPLAPEAVNAAINNEEWKDLLPARFHMPAAEYQQQVQRLREHLTANQTDQADTLITQITEAYPRVLLLLEMTEWHMQKKQRDMASLNLVFIQAELSKAEDIPTQALIAGVLSKAHALLEEREDSEHFQQQSVTVAKTLPEAAEQATLFSRLANEQALFASPLAAQNLLTTAQEIAETLPNNSEAQSNAFAQIAASHVLLAAYPNANRLLSKVQDQEKRQKLAKFIASQQSPAAKIVATNAP
;
A
#
# COMPACT_ATOMS: atom_id res chain seq x y z
N MET A 1 -31.56 -12.59 56.80
CA MET A 1 -31.02 -12.44 55.43
C MET A 1 -31.95 -11.51 54.68
N SER A 2 -31.57 -10.25 54.53
CA SER A 2 -32.26 -9.31 53.65
C SER A 2 -32.10 -9.81 52.21
N GLN A 3 -33.21 -10.00 51.50
CA GLN A 3 -33.17 -10.25 50.06
C GLN A 3 -32.49 -9.03 49.43
N ALA A 4 -31.43 -9.24 48.64
CA ALA A 4 -30.81 -8.14 47.90
C ALA A 4 -31.86 -7.57 46.95
N GLU A 5 -32.28 -6.33 47.18
CA GLU A 5 -33.23 -5.65 46.30
C GLU A 5 -32.60 -5.52 44.92
N ALA A 6 -33.28 -6.02 43.89
CA ALA A 6 -32.83 -5.91 42.51
C ALA A 6 -32.89 -4.45 42.08
N LEU A 7 -31.76 -3.90 41.65
CA LEU A 7 -31.64 -2.53 41.16
C LEU A 7 -31.77 -2.50 39.63
N PHE A 8 -32.21 -1.37 39.08
CA PHE A 8 -32.51 -1.19 37.67
C PHE A 8 -31.98 0.14 37.13
N ASP A 9 -31.56 0.13 35.87
CA ASP A 9 -31.10 1.30 35.12
C ASP A 9 -32.15 1.70 34.08
N ILE A 10 -32.28 3.00 33.83
CA ILE A 10 -33.16 3.55 32.79
C ILE A 10 -32.30 3.97 31.60
N VAL A 11 -32.63 3.40 30.44
CA VAL A 11 -31.91 3.61 29.20
C VAL A 11 -32.81 4.32 28.19
N VAL A 12 -32.32 5.42 27.62
CA VAL A 12 -33.03 6.16 26.55
C VAL A 12 -32.52 5.66 25.20
N THR A 13 -33.44 5.39 24.27
CA THR A 13 -33.12 4.82 22.94
C THR A 13 -33.44 5.76 21.77
N GLY A 14 -33.98 6.96 22.05
CA GLY A 14 -34.36 7.94 21.04
C GLY A 14 -35.46 8.89 21.55
N HIS A 15 -36.13 9.59 20.64
CA HIS A 15 -37.31 10.42 20.92
C HIS A 15 -38.30 10.41 19.76
N ASN A 16 -39.59 10.60 20.08
CA ASN A 16 -40.69 10.65 19.11
C ASN A 16 -41.33 12.04 19.03
N THR A 17 -40.67 13.08 19.53
CA THR A 17 -41.22 14.44 19.55
C THR A 17 -40.62 15.31 18.46
N ASN A 18 -41.41 16.27 17.96
CA ASN A 18 -40.94 17.28 17.00
C ASN A 18 -40.23 18.46 17.70
N LYS A 19 -39.90 18.34 19.00
CA LYS A 19 -39.21 19.39 19.75
C LYS A 19 -37.72 19.36 19.42
N ASN A 20 -37.06 20.51 19.51
CA ASN A 20 -35.60 20.56 19.38
C ASN A 20 -34.95 19.75 20.52
N ILE A 21 -33.92 18.97 20.21
CA ILE A 21 -33.19 18.12 21.15
C ILE A 21 -32.72 18.91 22.38
N SER A 22 -32.25 20.14 22.21
CA SER A 22 -31.82 20.98 23.34
C SER A 22 -32.95 21.28 24.33
N VAL A 23 -34.18 21.44 23.85
CA VAL A 23 -35.37 21.65 24.71
C VAL A 23 -35.71 20.35 25.45
N ILE A 24 -35.63 19.21 24.77
CA ILE A 24 -35.87 17.88 25.36
C ILE A 24 -34.85 17.59 26.46
N VAL A 25 -33.56 17.85 26.20
CA VAL A 25 -32.48 17.66 27.18
C VAL A 25 -32.73 18.52 28.42
N ASN A 26 -33.09 19.79 28.25
CA ASN A 26 -33.40 20.69 29.37
C ASN A 26 -34.64 20.23 30.16
N GLU A 27 -35.70 19.77 29.48
CA GLU A 27 -36.91 19.22 30.12
C GLU A 27 -36.58 17.96 30.95
N VAL A 28 -35.71 17.08 30.43
CA VAL A 28 -35.28 15.87 31.14
C VAL A 28 -34.36 16.18 32.31
N GLN A 29 -33.41 17.11 32.16
CA GLN A 29 -32.56 17.57 33.27
C GLN A 29 -33.38 18.19 34.40
N ALA A 30 -34.40 18.99 34.06
CA ALA A 30 -35.34 19.56 35.02
C ALA A 30 -36.17 18.49 35.74
N LEU A 31 -36.65 17.47 35.01
CA LEU A 31 -37.38 16.32 35.57
C LEU A 31 -36.51 15.53 36.55
N LEU A 32 -35.25 15.27 36.17
CA LEU A 32 -34.29 14.50 36.95
C LEU A 32 -33.63 15.29 38.08
N LYS A 33 -33.84 16.62 38.12
CA LYS A 33 -33.17 17.58 39.01
C LYS A 33 -31.64 17.42 38.99
N ASP A 34 -31.08 17.19 37.80
CA ASP A 34 -29.66 16.93 37.58
C ASP A 34 -29.19 17.66 36.33
N ASN A 35 -28.31 18.65 36.55
CA ASN A 35 -27.74 19.49 35.51
C ASN A 35 -26.28 19.10 35.22
N SER A 36 -25.91 17.83 35.43
CA SER A 36 -24.55 17.38 35.17
C SER A 36 -24.25 17.38 33.66
N PRO A 37 -23.05 17.86 33.25
CA PRO A 37 -22.62 17.80 31.84
C PRO A 37 -22.58 16.36 31.29
N GLN A 38 -22.37 15.38 32.16
CA GLN A 38 -22.38 13.95 31.78
C GLN A 38 -23.77 13.47 31.37
N LEU A 39 -24.82 13.90 32.09
CA LEU A 39 -26.20 13.59 31.72
C LEU A 39 -26.59 14.28 30.42
N GLU A 40 -26.18 15.55 30.24
CA GLU A 40 -26.38 16.30 28.99
C GLU A 40 -25.78 15.55 27.78
N PHE A 41 -24.54 15.10 27.92
CA PHE A 41 -23.84 14.35 26.88
C PHE A 41 -24.52 13.01 26.58
N LYS A 42 -24.83 12.21 27.61
CA LYS A 42 -25.49 10.90 27.45
C LYS A 42 -26.87 11.02 26.78
N LEU A 43 -27.64 12.04 27.15
CA LEU A 43 -28.94 12.35 26.54
C LEU A 43 -28.78 12.82 25.10
N SER A 44 -27.87 13.76 24.83
CA SER A 44 -27.65 14.26 23.48
C SER A 44 -27.21 13.15 22.53
N ASP A 45 -26.29 12.27 22.95
CA ASP A 45 -25.84 11.12 22.16
C ASP A 45 -26.98 10.11 21.91
N ALA A 46 -27.82 9.82 22.91
CA ALA A 46 -28.96 8.91 22.73
C ALA A 46 -30.10 9.51 21.87
N LEU A 47 -30.23 10.84 21.86
CA LEU A 47 -31.29 11.54 21.12
C LEU A 47 -30.88 11.87 19.67
N LEU A 48 -29.59 12.08 19.40
CA LEU A 48 -29.06 12.38 18.07
C LEU A 48 -28.88 11.13 17.19
N PHE A 49 -28.55 9.98 17.79
CA PHE A 49 -28.24 8.76 17.05
C PHE A 49 -29.28 7.68 17.33
N GLU A 50 -30.20 7.48 16.38
CA GLU A 50 -31.19 6.40 16.46
C GLU A 50 -30.49 5.03 16.64
N GLY A 51 -30.91 4.29 17.67
CA GLY A 51 -30.35 2.97 18.00
C GLY A 51 -29.21 2.97 19.02
N ARG A 52 -28.71 4.13 19.45
CA ARG A 52 -27.83 4.21 20.63
C ARG A 52 -28.65 4.25 21.91
N ALA A 53 -28.28 3.41 22.86
CA ALA A 53 -29.03 3.19 24.09
C ALA A 53 -28.14 3.54 25.29
N ASN A 54 -28.33 4.74 25.87
CA ASN A 54 -27.52 5.23 26.99
C ASN A 54 -28.29 5.25 28.30
N ALA A 55 -27.65 4.79 29.38
CA ALA A 55 -28.22 4.79 30.73
C ALA A 55 -28.16 6.20 31.33
N ILE A 56 -29.32 6.79 31.58
CA ILE A 56 -29.48 8.17 32.10
C ILE A 56 -29.58 8.22 33.63
N ARG A 57 -30.10 7.14 34.24
CA ARG A 57 -30.14 6.93 35.69
C ARG A 57 -29.85 5.47 35.97
N GLU A 58 -28.98 5.24 36.93
CA GLU A 58 -28.49 3.92 37.29
C GLU A 58 -28.90 3.60 38.74
N ASN A 59 -29.06 2.31 39.06
CA ASN A 59 -29.31 1.81 40.42
C ASN A 59 -30.62 2.29 41.08
N LEU A 60 -31.73 2.32 40.34
CA LEU A 60 -33.06 2.64 40.86
C LEU A 60 -33.81 1.39 41.32
N ASN A 61 -34.71 1.56 42.29
CA ASN A 61 -35.72 0.55 42.60
C ASN A 61 -36.71 0.41 41.44
N LEU A 62 -37.32 -0.76 41.28
CA LEU A 62 -38.21 -1.03 40.14
C LEU A 62 -39.40 -0.07 40.07
N GLU A 63 -39.96 0.33 41.21
CA GLU A 63 -41.09 1.27 41.27
C GLU A 63 -40.69 2.66 40.78
N ASP A 64 -39.56 3.17 41.26
CA ASP A 64 -38.99 4.44 40.81
C ASP A 64 -38.62 4.40 39.34
N ALA A 65 -38.04 3.28 38.88
CA ALA A 65 -37.66 3.10 37.49
C ALA A 65 -38.87 3.14 36.56
N LYS A 66 -39.99 2.53 36.95
CA LYS A 66 -41.26 2.58 36.22
C LYS A 66 -41.89 3.97 36.25
N ALA A 67 -41.92 4.62 37.41
CA ALA A 67 -42.47 5.97 37.54
C ALA A 67 -41.72 6.96 36.63
N LEU A 68 -40.39 6.87 36.60
CA LEU A 68 -39.54 7.73 35.81
C LEU A 68 -39.59 7.39 34.32
N ALA A 69 -39.65 6.11 33.94
CA ALA A 69 -39.88 5.70 32.57
C ALA A 69 -41.24 6.23 32.04
N GLN A 70 -42.27 6.24 32.88
CA GLN A 70 -43.57 6.80 32.51
C GLN A 70 -43.54 8.32 32.34
N GLN A 71 -42.81 9.04 33.19
CA GLN A 71 -42.61 10.48 33.04
C GLN A 71 -41.85 10.81 31.74
N LEU A 72 -40.82 10.05 31.40
CA LEU A 72 -40.09 10.19 30.13
C LEU A 72 -40.96 9.86 28.93
N HIS A 73 -41.81 8.83 29.04
CA HIS A 73 -42.77 8.48 27.99
C HIS A 73 -43.76 9.62 27.72
N ASN A 74 -44.21 10.33 28.76
CA ASN A 74 -45.08 11.50 28.60
C ASN A 74 -44.37 12.68 27.90
N LEU A 75 -43.04 12.75 27.98
CA LEU A 75 -42.20 13.67 27.21
C LEU A 75 -41.91 13.16 25.78
N GLY A 76 -42.49 12.03 25.38
CA GLY A 76 -42.30 11.40 24.09
C GLY A 76 -40.92 10.76 23.90
N ILE A 77 -40.25 10.39 25.01
CA ILE A 77 -38.94 9.74 25.02
C ILE A 77 -39.14 8.26 25.40
N PRO A 78 -38.95 7.30 24.47
CA PRO A 78 -38.98 5.89 24.81
C PRO A 78 -37.81 5.53 25.77
N GLY A 79 -38.17 5.02 26.94
CA GLY A 79 -37.23 4.53 27.95
C GLY A 79 -37.35 3.00 28.13
N GLN A 80 -36.22 2.31 28.18
CA GLN A 80 -36.12 0.89 28.50
C GLN A 80 -35.53 0.71 29.91
N ILE A 81 -36.20 -0.09 30.75
CA ILE A 81 -35.69 -0.47 32.07
C ILE A 81 -34.82 -1.71 31.89
N ARG A 82 -33.56 -1.65 32.34
CA ARG A 82 -32.63 -2.79 32.35
C ARG A 82 -32.26 -3.16 33.79
N PRO A 83 -32.12 -4.44 34.15
CA PRO A 83 -31.59 -4.81 35.45
C PRO A 83 -30.14 -4.33 35.56
N ALA A 84 -29.83 -3.62 36.66
CA ALA A 84 -28.48 -3.12 36.92
C ALA A 84 -27.55 -4.33 37.15
N LEU A 85 -26.34 -4.26 36.60
CA LEU A 85 -25.33 -5.31 36.78
C LEU A 85 -24.86 -5.32 38.24
N GLN A 86 -25.55 -6.07 39.09
CA GLN A 86 -25.10 -6.32 40.46
C GLN A 86 -23.86 -7.22 40.44
N ILE A 87 -22.70 -6.63 40.75
CA ILE A 87 -21.47 -7.39 40.99
C ILE A 87 -21.66 -8.13 42.32
N VAL A 88 -22.24 -9.35 42.27
CA VAL A 88 -22.42 -10.20 43.44
C VAL A 88 -21.05 -10.65 43.95
N ALA A 89 -20.66 -10.18 45.13
CA ALA A 89 -19.53 -10.74 45.86
C ALA A 89 -19.83 -12.23 46.16
N LYS A 90 -19.04 -13.12 45.54
CA LYS A 90 -19.19 -14.57 45.66
C LYS A 90 -19.04 -14.99 47.13
N ALA A 91 -20.05 -15.66 47.68
CA ALA A 91 -20.01 -16.17 49.06
C ALA A 91 -18.81 -17.13 49.28
N PRO A 92 -18.13 -17.07 50.44
CA PRO A 92 -16.99 -17.94 50.73
C PRO A 92 -17.49 -19.39 50.86
N GLN A 93 -17.14 -20.22 49.87
CA GLN A 93 -17.35 -21.66 49.93
C GLN A 93 -16.26 -22.27 50.82
N THR A 94 -16.68 -22.94 51.88
CA THR A 94 -15.81 -23.70 52.79
C THR A 94 -15.14 -24.84 52.05
N ALA A 95 -13.81 -24.88 52.14
CA ALA A 95 -12.94 -25.80 51.43
C ALA A 95 -13.22 -27.27 51.80
N THR A 96 -13.63 -28.06 50.80
CA THR A 96 -13.46 -29.50 50.79
C THR A 96 -12.29 -29.81 49.86
N VAL A 97 -11.21 -30.33 50.43
CA VAL A 97 -9.98 -30.68 49.69
C VAL A 97 -10.30 -31.85 48.76
N SER A 98 -10.48 -31.59 47.46
CA SER A 98 -10.55 -32.65 46.45
C SER A 98 -9.14 -33.04 46.03
N SER A 99 -8.84 -34.35 46.07
CA SER A 99 -7.52 -34.91 45.73
C SER A 99 -7.27 -35.00 44.22
N GLU A 100 -7.76 -34.04 43.43
CA GLU A 100 -7.59 -34.04 41.98
C GLU A 100 -6.17 -33.58 41.62
N ILE A 101 -5.51 -34.30 40.70
CA ILE A 101 -4.16 -33.95 40.23
C ILE A 101 -4.31 -33.11 38.94
N TYR A 102 -3.84 -31.86 38.96
CA TYR A 102 -3.76 -30.99 37.79
C TYR A 102 -2.47 -31.26 37.02
N THR A 103 -2.57 -31.41 35.69
CA THR A 103 -1.40 -31.56 34.80
C THR A 103 -1.23 -30.29 33.97
N CYS A 104 -0.08 -29.62 34.08
CA CYS A 104 0.22 -28.40 33.34
C CYS A 104 0.22 -28.66 31.82
N PRO A 105 -0.57 -27.92 31.01
CA PRO A 105 -0.63 -28.13 29.57
C PRO A 105 0.64 -27.70 28.83
N ALA A 106 1.47 -26.85 29.43
CA ALA A 106 2.69 -26.35 28.79
C ALA A 106 3.89 -27.29 28.99
N CYS A 107 4.05 -27.87 30.18
CA CYS A 107 5.23 -28.68 30.52
C CYS A 107 4.92 -30.11 31.01
N GLY A 108 3.65 -30.49 31.12
CA GLY A 108 3.22 -31.81 31.57
C GLY A 108 3.42 -32.10 33.06
N HIS A 109 3.83 -31.11 33.86
CA HIS A 109 4.04 -31.28 35.30
C HIS A 109 2.72 -31.55 36.03
N LYS A 110 2.70 -32.58 36.87
CA LYS A 110 1.55 -32.98 37.69
C LYS A 110 1.68 -32.39 39.09
N GLN A 111 0.71 -31.58 39.51
CA GLN A 111 0.64 -30.95 40.83
C GLN A 111 -0.76 -31.15 41.43
N PRO A 112 -0.92 -31.20 42.76
CA PRO A 112 -2.23 -31.27 43.37
C PRO A 112 -3.03 -30.01 43.01
N LYS A 113 -4.29 -30.18 42.60
CA LYS A 113 -5.19 -29.09 42.23
C LYS A 113 -5.48 -28.26 43.48
N GLN A 114 -4.93 -27.07 43.55
CA GLN A 114 -5.21 -26.14 44.64
C GLN A 114 -6.60 -25.56 44.40
N THR A 115 -7.61 -26.08 45.10
CA THR A 115 -8.95 -25.49 45.13
C THR A 115 -8.86 -24.04 45.62
N GLN A 116 -8.85 -23.10 44.68
CA GLN A 116 -8.96 -21.65 44.81
C GLN A 116 -8.45 -21.09 46.15
N ASN A 117 -7.17 -20.67 46.19
CA ASN A 117 -6.73 -19.78 47.27
C ASN A 117 -7.63 -18.53 47.30
N HIS A 118 -7.94 -18.05 48.51
CA HIS A 118 -8.88 -16.97 48.84
C HIS A 118 -8.72 -15.63 48.08
N GLU A 119 -7.70 -15.47 47.24
CA GLU A 119 -7.37 -14.26 46.49
C GLU A 119 -7.76 -14.30 45.00
N GLY A 120 -8.46 -15.35 44.52
CA GLY A 120 -8.86 -15.45 43.11
C GLY A 120 -7.68 -15.61 42.14
N ARG A 121 -6.49 -15.97 42.64
CA ARG A 121 -5.33 -16.30 41.82
C ARG A 121 -5.55 -17.62 41.10
N LEU A 122 -5.43 -17.57 39.77
CA LEU A 122 -5.49 -18.73 38.89
C LEU A 122 -4.30 -19.67 39.13
N GLU A 123 -4.51 -20.97 39.04
CA GLU A 123 -3.47 -22.00 39.24
C GLU A 123 -2.30 -21.81 38.25
N SER A 124 -1.17 -21.32 38.77
CA SER A 124 0.11 -21.32 38.07
C SER A 124 0.81 -22.66 38.26
N CYS A 125 1.46 -23.17 37.22
CA CYS A 125 2.32 -24.34 37.37
C CYS A 125 3.55 -24.01 38.23
N GLU A 126 3.82 -24.81 39.27
CA GLU A 126 4.99 -24.63 40.15
C GLU A 126 6.32 -24.74 39.40
N LYS A 127 6.35 -25.56 38.34
CA LYS A 127 7.58 -25.79 37.56
C LYS A 127 7.87 -24.69 36.53
N CYS A 128 6.86 -24.25 35.78
CA CYS A 128 7.05 -23.34 34.64
C CYS A 128 6.39 -21.96 34.82
N GLY A 129 5.71 -21.71 35.94
CA GLY A 129 5.04 -20.45 36.25
C GLY A 129 3.82 -20.11 35.37
N ILE A 130 3.50 -20.95 34.38
CA ILE A 130 2.41 -20.68 33.43
C ILE A 130 1.06 -20.99 34.05
N VAL A 131 0.13 -20.04 33.91
CA VAL A 131 -1.28 -20.19 34.28
C VAL A 131 -2.00 -21.01 33.22
N GLY A 132 -2.50 -22.19 33.61
CA GLY A 132 -3.10 -23.17 32.68
C GLY A 132 -4.22 -22.62 31.81
N GLU A 133 -5.14 -21.89 32.43
CA GLU A 133 -6.31 -21.33 31.74
C GLU A 133 -5.91 -20.25 30.72
N ARG A 134 -4.95 -19.38 31.05
CA ARG A 134 -4.42 -18.37 30.12
C ARG A 134 -3.69 -19.02 28.95
N TYR A 135 -2.95 -20.10 29.20
CA TYR A 135 -2.28 -20.86 28.15
C TYR A 135 -3.27 -21.50 27.18
N GLN A 136 -4.31 -22.16 27.71
CA GLN A 136 -5.37 -22.76 26.86
C GLN A 136 -6.16 -21.70 26.09
N ARG A 137 -6.46 -20.55 26.70
CA ARG A 137 -7.12 -19.43 26.00
C ARG A 137 -6.25 -18.90 24.86
N LYS A 138 -4.95 -18.71 25.09
CA LYS A 138 -4.00 -18.30 24.05
C LYS A 138 -3.85 -19.34 22.95
N ALA A 139 -3.79 -20.63 23.30
CA ALA A 139 -3.73 -21.72 22.33
C ALA A 139 -4.98 -21.76 21.42
N ARG A 140 -6.19 -21.63 22.01
CA ARG A 140 -7.45 -21.55 21.24
C ARG A 140 -7.50 -20.32 20.33
N LEU A 141 -7.00 -19.18 20.80
CA LEU A 141 -6.92 -17.96 19.99
C LEU A 141 -5.97 -18.16 18.80
N ASN A 142 -4.78 -18.71 19.04
CA ASN A 142 -3.82 -18.99 17.97
C ASN A 142 -4.40 -19.97 16.93
N GLN A 143 -5.07 -21.03 17.40
CA GLN A 143 -5.75 -21.97 16.51
C GLN A 143 -6.83 -21.28 15.67
N ALA A 144 -7.64 -20.39 16.27
CA ALA A 144 -8.64 -19.63 15.52
C ALA A 144 -8.00 -18.68 14.49
N ILE A 145 -6.86 -18.08 14.80
CA ILE A 145 -6.11 -17.24 13.85
C ILE A 145 -5.57 -18.08 12.68
N GLU A 146 -4.99 -19.26 12.95
CA GLU A 146 -4.49 -20.17 11.92
C GLU A 146 -5.62 -20.66 11.00
N GLU A 147 -6.77 -21.01 11.56
CA GLU A 147 -7.96 -21.40 10.77
C GLU A 147 -8.47 -20.24 9.90
N GLN A 148 -8.44 -19.00 10.39
CA GLN A 148 -8.81 -17.82 9.59
C GLN A 148 -7.79 -17.55 8.48
N GLN A 149 -6.49 -17.67 8.76
CA GLN A 149 -5.43 -17.53 7.75
C GLN A 149 -5.55 -18.59 6.66
N GLN A 150 -5.84 -19.85 7.02
CA GLN A 150 -6.05 -20.92 6.05
C GLN A 150 -7.28 -20.64 5.16
N LYS A 151 -8.40 -20.20 5.73
CA LYS A 151 -9.59 -19.81 4.95
C LYS A 151 -9.30 -18.64 4.01
N HIS A 152 -8.56 -17.64 4.48
CA HIS A 152 -8.17 -16.48 3.69
C HIS A 152 -7.27 -16.89 2.52
N ASN A 153 -6.24 -17.71 2.76
CA ASN A 153 -5.35 -18.21 1.71
C ASN A 153 -6.12 -19.02 0.66
N LEU A 154 -7.04 -19.89 1.07
CA LEU A 154 -7.87 -20.66 0.16
C LEU A 154 -8.82 -19.77 -0.67
N SER A 155 -9.33 -18.67 -0.09
CA SER A 155 -10.10 -17.68 -0.84
C SER A 155 -9.23 -16.93 -1.86
N ARG A 156 -8.00 -16.58 -1.48
CA ARG A 156 -7.04 -15.90 -2.35
C ARG A 156 -6.63 -16.78 -3.54
N ASP A 157 -6.37 -18.05 -3.29
CA ASP A 157 -5.99 -19.01 -4.33
C ASP A 157 -7.15 -19.24 -5.32
N LYS A 158 -8.40 -19.23 -4.85
CA LYS A 158 -9.59 -19.28 -5.71
C LYS A 158 -9.70 -18.03 -6.59
N GLN A 159 -9.57 -16.84 -6.00
CA GLN A 159 -9.62 -15.58 -6.75
C GLN A 159 -8.50 -15.48 -7.78
N LEU A 160 -7.28 -15.90 -7.42
CA LEU A 160 -6.13 -15.92 -8.33
C LEU A 160 -6.34 -16.93 -9.47
N GLY A 161 -6.89 -18.11 -9.17
CA GLY A 161 -7.27 -19.09 -10.19
C GLY A 161 -8.33 -18.58 -11.16
N GLU A 162 -9.36 -17.88 -10.67
CA GLU A 162 -10.39 -17.26 -11.51
C GLU A 162 -9.83 -16.11 -12.37
N ALA A 163 -8.98 -15.26 -11.80
CA ALA A 163 -8.32 -14.17 -12.51
C ALA A 163 -7.41 -14.69 -13.64
N LEU A 164 -6.60 -15.72 -13.37
CA LEU A 164 -5.77 -16.37 -14.39
C LEU A 164 -6.61 -17.02 -15.49
N ARG A 165 -7.74 -17.65 -15.14
CA ARG A 165 -8.66 -18.22 -16.12
C ARG A 165 -9.29 -17.13 -17.00
N LEU A 166 -9.70 -16.00 -16.42
CA LEU A 166 -10.24 -14.86 -17.18
C LEU A 166 -9.19 -14.21 -18.07
N ALA A 167 -7.96 -14.06 -17.58
CA ALA A 167 -6.84 -13.55 -18.38
C ALA A 167 -6.57 -14.45 -19.60
N LYS A 168 -6.54 -15.77 -19.40
CA LYS A 168 -6.38 -16.75 -20.48
C LYS A 168 -7.48 -16.67 -21.54
N ILE A 169 -8.75 -16.55 -21.12
CA ILE A 169 -9.88 -16.39 -22.05
C ILE A 169 -9.75 -15.10 -22.87
N LYS A 170 -9.30 -14.01 -22.25
CA LYS A 170 -9.08 -12.73 -22.96
C LYS A 170 -7.91 -12.81 -23.94
N GLU A 171 -6.82 -13.46 -23.55
CA GLU A 171 -5.66 -13.70 -24.42
C GLU A 171 -6.06 -14.54 -25.64
N ASP A 172 -6.78 -15.64 -25.44
CA ASP A 172 -7.29 -16.47 -26.53
C ASP A 172 -8.24 -15.70 -27.45
N ALA A 173 -9.11 -14.84 -26.90
CA ALA A 173 -9.99 -13.98 -27.69
C ALA A 173 -9.20 -12.94 -28.51
N MET A 174 -8.16 -12.33 -27.92
CA MET A 174 -7.30 -11.37 -28.60
C MET A 174 -6.51 -12.03 -29.73
N LEU A 175 -5.96 -13.23 -29.51
CA LEU A 175 -5.28 -14.01 -30.54
C LEU A 175 -6.22 -14.40 -31.69
N GLN A 176 -7.48 -14.74 -31.39
CA GLN A 176 -8.48 -14.99 -32.43
C GLN A 176 -8.80 -13.74 -33.23
N ASP A 177 -8.93 -12.57 -32.59
CA ASP A 177 -9.20 -11.32 -33.29
C ASP A 177 -8.00 -10.85 -34.11
N GLU A 178 -6.77 -11.02 -33.62
CA GLU A 178 -5.56 -10.80 -34.42
C GLU A 178 -5.47 -11.75 -35.61
N ALA A 179 -5.85 -13.03 -35.44
CA ALA A 179 -5.91 -13.97 -36.54
C ALA A 179 -6.96 -13.55 -37.59
N LYS A 180 -8.16 -13.10 -37.17
CA LYS A 180 -9.18 -12.56 -38.08
C LYS A 180 -8.70 -11.32 -38.82
N ARG A 181 -7.96 -10.42 -38.14
CA ARG A 181 -7.34 -9.24 -38.77
C ARG A 181 -6.29 -9.63 -39.80
N ARG A 182 -5.41 -10.58 -39.48
CA ARG A 182 -4.39 -11.09 -40.43
C ARG A 182 -5.01 -11.81 -41.63
N LEU A 183 -6.19 -12.40 -41.46
CA LEU A 183 -6.95 -13.04 -42.53
C LEU A 183 -7.79 -12.05 -43.36
N GLY A 184 -7.81 -10.76 -43.04
CA GLY A 184 -8.53 -9.73 -43.81
C GLY A 184 -10.06 -9.88 -43.77
N LEU A 185 -10.60 -10.55 -42.76
CA LEU A 185 -12.04 -10.80 -42.62
C LEU A 185 -12.81 -9.63 -41.96
N LEU A 186 -12.07 -8.66 -41.43
CA LEU A 186 -12.58 -7.43 -40.82
C LEU A 186 -12.06 -6.24 -41.62
N ASP A 187 -12.59 -6.04 -42.83
CA ASP A 187 -12.43 -4.76 -43.53
C ASP A 187 -13.80 -4.10 -43.68
N ASP A 188 -13.93 -2.98 -42.95
CA ASP A 188 -15.05 -2.06 -43.00
C ASP A 188 -15.14 -1.41 -44.39
N GLY A 189 -16.27 -1.62 -45.03
CA GLY A 189 -16.89 -0.56 -45.83
C GLY A 189 -16.38 -0.29 -47.24
N LYS A 190 -16.08 -1.30 -48.07
CA LYS A 190 -16.21 -1.16 -49.56
C LYS A 190 -16.80 -2.41 -50.20
N THR A 191 -18.13 -2.42 -50.29
CA THR A 191 -18.95 -3.35 -51.06
C THR A 191 -18.57 -3.32 -52.55
N HIS A 192 -17.84 -4.32 -53.01
CA HIS A 192 -17.97 -4.95 -54.34
C HIS A 192 -17.05 -6.17 -54.51
N LEU A 193 -16.09 -6.39 -53.58
CA LEU A 193 -15.23 -7.58 -53.58
C LEU A 193 -15.90 -8.83 -52.95
N GLY A 194 -16.77 -8.64 -51.95
CA GLY A 194 -17.43 -9.73 -51.21
C GLY A 194 -18.32 -10.65 -52.06
N ILE A 195 -18.95 -10.12 -53.12
CA ILE A 195 -19.81 -10.93 -54.01
C ILE A 195 -18.97 -11.90 -54.87
N LYS A 196 -17.75 -11.51 -55.26
CA LYS A 196 -16.85 -12.36 -56.05
C LYS A 196 -16.22 -13.47 -55.19
N ILE A 197 -15.93 -13.18 -53.93
CA ILE A 197 -15.40 -14.17 -52.98
C ILE A 197 -16.51 -15.13 -52.52
N ALA A 198 -17.73 -14.65 -52.28
CA ALA A 198 -18.87 -15.52 -51.96
C ALA A 198 -19.18 -16.50 -53.10
N ALA A 199 -19.09 -16.08 -54.36
CA ALA A 199 -19.24 -16.96 -55.52
C ALA A 199 -18.14 -18.04 -55.61
N ALA A 200 -16.89 -17.68 -55.28
CA ALA A 200 -15.77 -18.63 -55.26
C ALA A 200 -15.88 -19.64 -54.10
N VAL A 201 -16.28 -19.18 -52.90
CA VAL A 201 -16.47 -20.04 -51.73
C VAL A 201 -17.67 -20.97 -51.91
N ALA A 202 -18.76 -20.52 -52.55
CA ALA A 202 -19.90 -21.37 -52.89
C ALA A 202 -19.51 -22.49 -53.86
N ALA A 203 -18.69 -22.20 -54.87
CA ALA A 203 -18.21 -23.23 -55.80
C ALA A 203 -17.30 -24.26 -55.13
N ILE A 204 -16.43 -23.82 -54.21
CA ILE A 204 -15.52 -24.71 -53.46
C ILE A 204 -16.30 -25.55 -52.43
N SER A 205 -17.30 -24.99 -51.75
CA SER A 205 -18.11 -25.72 -50.78
C SER A 205 -19.05 -26.75 -51.42
N ILE A 206 -19.55 -26.50 -52.64
CA ILE A 206 -20.26 -27.53 -53.41
C ILE A 206 -19.30 -28.67 -53.83
N GLY A 207 -18.06 -28.35 -54.21
CA GLY A 207 -17.04 -29.36 -54.56
C GLY A 207 -16.55 -30.20 -53.37
N ILE A 208 -16.36 -29.58 -52.20
CA ILE A 208 -15.96 -30.31 -50.99
C ILE A 208 -17.13 -31.10 -50.41
N GLY A 209 -18.36 -30.58 -50.47
CA GLY A 209 -19.57 -31.29 -50.05
C GLY A 209 -19.84 -32.56 -50.86
N THR A 210 -19.57 -32.52 -52.18
CA THR A 210 -19.68 -33.72 -53.05
C THR A 210 -18.57 -34.74 -52.77
N LEU A 211 -17.34 -34.31 -52.48
CA LEU A 211 -16.26 -35.21 -52.05
C LEU A 211 -16.51 -35.82 -50.66
N TYR A 212 -17.11 -35.10 -49.72
CA TYR A 212 -17.40 -35.62 -48.39
C TYR A 212 -18.59 -36.57 -48.37
N TYR A 213 -19.61 -36.35 -49.20
CA TYR A 213 -20.76 -37.26 -49.33
C TYR A 213 -20.38 -38.58 -50.01
N LEU A 214 -19.45 -38.56 -50.96
CA LEU A 214 -18.95 -39.78 -51.63
C LEU A 214 -17.93 -40.57 -50.80
N ASN A 215 -17.44 -40.02 -49.69
CA ASN A 215 -16.34 -40.60 -48.92
C ASN A 215 -16.67 -40.72 -47.41
N GLN A 216 -17.95 -40.88 -47.07
CA GLN A 216 -18.32 -41.19 -45.67
C GLN A 216 -17.89 -42.63 -45.34
N PRO A 217 -17.05 -42.83 -44.30
CA PRO A 217 -16.66 -44.16 -43.85
C PRO A 217 -17.89 -44.90 -43.32
N THR A 218 -17.98 -46.19 -43.65
CA THR A 218 -19.08 -47.04 -43.20
C THR A 218 -18.96 -47.28 -41.69
N ALA A 219 -20.09 -47.52 -41.03
CA ALA A 219 -20.19 -47.61 -39.57
C ALA A 219 -19.29 -48.69 -38.92
N GLU A 220 -18.72 -49.60 -39.71
CA GLU A 220 -17.76 -50.61 -39.26
C GLU A 220 -16.34 -50.05 -39.01
N GLU A 221 -15.94 -48.98 -39.72
CA GLU A 221 -14.61 -48.36 -39.56
C GLU A 221 -14.52 -47.41 -38.34
N LEU A 222 -15.66 -46.90 -37.88
CA LEU A 222 -15.75 -46.10 -36.64
C LEU A 222 -15.66 -46.97 -35.37
N ALA A 223 -16.02 -48.25 -35.45
CA ALA A 223 -15.90 -49.18 -34.33
C ALA A 223 -14.45 -49.60 -34.06
N THR A 224 -13.59 -49.60 -35.07
CA THR A 224 -12.19 -50.05 -34.95
C THR A 224 -11.22 -48.97 -34.45
N GLN A 225 -11.62 -47.69 -34.42
CA GLN A 225 -10.78 -46.60 -33.90
C GLN A 225 -10.90 -46.37 -32.39
N GLN A 226 -11.87 -46.98 -31.71
CA GLN A 226 -12.00 -46.87 -30.25
C GLN A 226 -11.14 -47.87 -29.46
N GLU A 227 -10.55 -48.89 -30.10
CA GLU A 227 -9.72 -49.90 -29.42
C GLU A 227 -8.20 -49.69 -29.54
N ALA A 228 -7.71 -48.70 -30.30
CA ALA A 228 -6.27 -48.51 -30.55
C ALA A 228 -5.67 -47.26 -29.85
N GLY A 229 -6.10 -46.95 -28.63
CA GLY A 229 -5.68 -45.77 -27.87
C GLY A 229 -4.72 -46.03 -26.70
N GLN A 230 -3.61 -46.76 -26.89
CA GLN A 230 -2.46 -46.74 -25.97
C GLN A 230 -1.21 -46.28 -26.75
N LEU A 231 -0.57 -45.21 -26.23
CA LEU A 231 0.67 -44.54 -26.69
C LEU A 231 1.85 -45.53 -26.96
N PRO A 232 2.90 -45.21 -27.77
CA PRO A 232 3.63 -43.93 -27.70
C PRO A 232 4.28 -43.36 -29.01
N GLN A 233 4.96 -42.23 -28.83
CA GLN A 233 5.98 -41.54 -29.68
C GLN A 233 5.45 -40.52 -30.71
N ALA A 234 5.76 -39.23 -30.59
CA ALA A 234 7.10 -38.61 -30.68
C ALA A 234 7.82 -38.93 -32.00
N ASN A 235 7.41 -38.27 -33.09
CA ASN A 235 8.24 -37.93 -34.26
C ASN A 235 7.40 -37.12 -35.27
N GLY A 236 7.28 -35.80 -35.06
CA GLY A 236 6.59 -34.91 -36.00
C GLY A 236 7.04 -33.45 -35.94
N LEU A 237 7.48 -32.99 -34.77
CA LEU A 237 7.85 -31.58 -34.58
C LEU A 237 9.20 -31.20 -35.22
N SER A 238 10.11 -32.16 -35.39
CA SER A 238 11.46 -31.90 -35.93
C SER A 238 11.47 -31.58 -37.43
N LYS A 239 10.45 -32.00 -38.19
CA LYS A 239 10.35 -31.75 -39.64
C LYS A 239 9.70 -30.40 -39.94
N ALA A 240 8.80 -29.93 -39.07
CA ALA A 240 8.17 -28.61 -39.21
C ALA A 240 9.15 -27.45 -38.89
N ILE A 241 10.00 -27.61 -37.87
CA ILE A 241 10.95 -26.56 -37.46
C ILE A 241 12.07 -26.35 -38.49
N LYS A 242 12.51 -27.41 -39.20
CA LYS A 242 13.54 -27.28 -40.24
C LYS A 242 13.07 -26.52 -41.49
N ASN A 243 11.78 -26.59 -41.84
CA ASN A 243 11.23 -25.84 -42.98
C ASN A 243 11.04 -24.34 -42.67
N ILE A 244 10.79 -23.99 -41.40
CA ILE A 244 10.62 -22.59 -40.97
C ILE A 244 11.98 -21.87 -40.91
N ILE A 245 13.05 -22.55 -40.48
CA ILE A 245 14.40 -21.96 -40.44
C ILE A 245 14.98 -21.76 -41.85
N ALA A 246 14.56 -22.56 -42.84
CA ALA A 246 14.97 -22.42 -44.23
C ALA A 246 14.34 -21.20 -44.94
N GLN A 247 13.11 -20.81 -44.58
CA GLN A 247 12.44 -19.62 -45.16
C GLN A 247 12.94 -18.30 -44.56
N ILE A 248 13.43 -18.29 -43.33
CA ILE A 248 13.94 -17.07 -42.68
C ILE A 248 15.35 -16.72 -43.19
N LYS A 249 16.11 -17.70 -43.68
CA LYS A 249 17.45 -17.47 -44.26
C LYS A 249 17.44 -16.98 -45.72
N SER A 250 16.30 -16.97 -46.41
CA SER A 250 16.18 -16.51 -47.80
C SER A 250 15.68 -15.06 -47.95
N ALA A 251 15.49 -14.32 -46.84
CA ALA A 251 15.02 -12.93 -46.86
C ALA A 251 16.06 -11.90 -46.39
N ALA A 252 17.33 -12.29 -46.24
CA ALA A 252 18.42 -11.38 -45.89
C ALA A 252 19.62 -11.57 -46.83
N GLY A 253 19.65 -10.82 -47.93
CA GLY A 253 20.81 -10.70 -48.82
C GLY A 253 20.56 -9.87 -50.08
N ALA A 254 21.49 -8.92 -50.34
CA ALA A 254 21.66 -8.02 -51.50
C ALA A 254 20.85 -6.69 -51.46
N SER A 255 21.43 -5.51 -51.14
CA SER A 255 22.34 -4.63 -51.92
C SER A 255 21.66 -4.03 -53.16
N SER A 256 21.77 -2.77 -53.58
CA SER A 256 22.65 -1.61 -53.29
C SER A 256 22.19 -0.43 -54.19
N SER A 257 22.76 0.77 -53.93
CA SER A 257 23.17 1.81 -54.91
C SER A 257 22.20 2.92 -55.37
N ASP A 258 22.62 4.14 -55.02
CA ASP A 258 22.89 5.33 -55.87
C ASP A 258 21.77 6.25 -56.41
N ASP A 259 21.86 7.50 -55.94
CA ASP A 259 22.10 8.75 -56.69
C ASP A 259 21.03 9.86 -56.78
N ASN A 260 21.50 11.05 -56.37
CA ASN A 260 21.28 12.42 -56.86
C ASN A 260 19.88 13.02 -57.14
N GLY A 261 19.69 14.26 -56.62
CA GLY A 261 19.28 15.39 -57.46
C GLY A 261 18.22 16.36 -56.90
N GLY A 262 18.66 17.61 -56.63
CA GLY A 262 17.89 18.87 -56.72
C GLY A 262 16.79 19.11 -55.69
N GLY A 263 16.55 20.28 -55.11
CA GLY A 263 16.86 21.66 -55.47
C GLY A 263 15.63 22.54 -55.13
N ILE A 264 15.86 23.82 -54.85
CA ILE A 264 14.90 24.94 -54.73
C ILE A 264 14.44 25.30 -53.30
N ASP A 265 15.28 26.11 -52.63
CA ASP A 265 15.10 27.57 -52.39
C ASP A 265 13.69 28.13 -52.06
N VAL A 266 13.52 28.66 -50.85
CA VAL A 266 12.79 29.93 -50.61
C VAL A 266 13.51 30.71 -49.52
N THR A 267 14.01 31.86 -49.96
CA THR A 267 14.70 32.92 -49.21
C THR A 267 13.72 33.81 -48.42
N ALA A 268 14.28 34.42 -47.37
CA ALA A 268 14.04 35.79 -46.87
C ALA A 268 12.95 36.05 -45.80
N LEU A 269 13.40 36.44 -44.60
CA LEU A 269 13.49 37.85 -44.13
C LEU A 269 14.15 37.86 -42.72
N THR A 270 15.47 38.05 -42.63
CA THR A 270 16.20 39.30 -42.26
C THR A 270 15.98 39.85 -40.85
N GLY A 271 17.09 39.91 -40.09
CA GLY A 271 17.26 40.71 -38.87
C GLY A 271 18.64 40.50 -38.22
N ASN A 272 19.67 41.20 -38.74
CA ASN A 272 21.10 41.14 -38.40
C ASN A 272 21.47 41.45 -36.93
N SER A 273 22.50 40.80 -36.38
CA SER A 273 23.84 41.42 -36.14
C SER A 273 24.84 40.49 -35.42
N THR A 274 25.87 40.10 -36.18
CA THR A 274 27.31 39.93 -35.87
C THR A 274 27.82 39.89 -34.42
N THR A 275 28.51 38.79 -34.06
CA THR A 275 29.97 38.73 -33.75
C THR A 275 30.46 37.27 -33.63
N ASP A 276 31.77 37.09 -33.78
CA ASP A 276 32.59 35.93 -34.20
C ASP A 276 32.49 34.57 -33.45
N PRO A 277 33.08 33.49 -34.04
CA PRO A 277 32.82 32.11 -33.67
C PRO A 277 33.84 31.55 -32.67
N LEU A 278 33.35 30.96 -31.57
CA LEU A 278 34.02 29.83 -30.95
C LEU A 278 33.08 28.62 -31.05
N ALA A 279 33.46 27.67 -31.89
CA ALA A 279 32.83 26.37 -31.98
C ALA A 279 33.17 25.55 -30.71
N GLU A 280 32.44 25.81 -29.63
CA GLU A 280 32.23 24.77 -28.62
C GLU A 280 31.30 23.74 -29.24
N THR A 281 31.88 22.58 -29.56
CA THR A 281 31.16 21.36 -29.83
C THR A 281 30.38 20.99 -28.57
N GLY A 282 29.19 21.56 -28.45
CA GLY A 282 28.18 21.20 -27.47
C GLY A 282 27.80 19.74 -27.69
N LYS A 283 28.55 18.83 -27.05
CA LYS A 283 28.04 17.50 -26.73
C LYS A 283 26.80 17.75 -25.89
N THR A 284 25.63 17.65 -26.51
CA THR A 284 24.36 17.49 -25.83
C THR A 284 24.51 16.26 -24.94
N VAL A 285 24.85 16.48 -23.68
CA VAL A 285 24.84 15.44 -22.66
C VAL A 285 23.42 14.89 -22.69
N PRO A 286 23.21 13.59 -22.99
CA PRO A 286 21.88 13.03 -23.01
C PRO A 286 21.25 13.29 -21.65
N LYS A 287 20.10 13.98 -21.67
CA LYS A 287 19.30 14.25 -20.48
C LYS A 287 18.89 12.88 -19.91
N GLN A 288 19.65 12.38 -18.94
CA GLN A 288 19.37 11.11 -18.30
C GLN A 288 18.03 11.23 -17.60
N ALA A 289 17.10 10.32 -17.92
CA ALA A 289 15.86 10.22 -17.18
C ALA A 289 16.18 9.87 -15.72
N PRO A 290 15.46 10.43 -14.75
CA PRO A 290 15.57 10.03 -13.36
C PRO A 290 15.31 8.51 -13.23
N LEU A 291 15.91 7.87 -12.23
CA LEU A 291 15.54 6.49 -11.89
C LEU A 291 14.05 6.41 -11.56
N ALA A 292 13.41 5.32 -11.98
CA ALA A 292 12.05 5.03 -11.57
C ALA A 292 11.99 4.88 -10.03
N PRO A 293 10.90 5.31 -9.36
CA PRO A 293 10.76 5.21 -7.91
C PRO A 293 11.00 3.80 -7.36
N GLU A 294 10.67 2.76 -8.13
CA GLU A 294 10.92 1.36 -7.77
C GLU A 294 12.42 1.05 -7.68
N ALA A 295 13.21 1.58 -8.61
CA ALA A 295 14.67 1.42 -8.60
C ALA A 295 15.31 2.18 -7.43
N VAL A 296 14.78 3.37 -7.11
CA VAL A 296 15.21 4.15 -5.94
C VAL A 296 14.87 3.40 -4.65
N ASN A 297 13.65 2.85 -4.52
CA ASN A 297 13.23 2.03 -3.39
C ASN A 297 14.10 0.77 -3.25
N ALA A 298 14.40 0.07 -4.35
CA ALA A 298 15.27 -1.09 -4.33
C ALA A 298 16.69 -0.75 -3.85
N ALA A 299 17.22 0.41 -4.26
CA ALA A 299 18.53 0.88 -3.80
C ALA A 299 18.52 1.25 -2.30
N ILE A 300 17.47 1.95 -1.83
CA ILE A 300 17.33 2.32 -0.41
C ILE A 300 17.19 1.09 0.49
N ASN A 301 16.50 0.06 0.02
CA ASN A 301 16.26 -1.17 0.79
C ASN A 301 17.41 -2.19 0.68
N ASN A 302 18.45 -1.91 -0.09
CA ASN A 302 19.61 -2.79 -0.21
C ASN A 302 20.44 -2.73 1.09
N GLU A 303 20.66 -3.89 1.72
CA GLU A 303 21.46 -3.98 2.95
C GLU A 303 22.88 -3.42 2.78
N GLU A 304 23.45 -3.52 1.57
CA GLU A 304 24.78 -2.96 1.25
C GLU A 304 24.81 -1.42 1.33
N TRP A 305 23.65 -0.76 1.25
CA TRP A 305 23.48 0.69 1.25
C TRP A 305 23.13 1.28 2.61
N LYS A 306 22.84 0.42 3.59
CA LYS A 306 22.36 0.85 4.91
C LYS A 306 23.35 1.77 5.63
N ASP A 307 24.66 1.60 5.37
CA ASP A 307 25.72 2.42 5.96
C ASP A 307 26.03 3.70 5.15
N LEU A 308 25.53 3.78 3.91
CA LEU A 308 25.82 4.85 2.96
C LEU A 308 24.69 5.87 2.86
N LEU A 309 23.46 5.47 3.15
CA LEU A 309 22.29 6.35 3.16
C LEU A 309 21.86 6.66 4.60
N PRO A 310 21.36 7.87 4.86
CA PRO A 310 20.73 8.15 6.13
C PRO A 310 19.52 7.23 6.35
N ALA A 311 19.37 6.69 7.56
CA ALA A 311 18.25 5.84 7.90
C ALA A 311 16.92 6.56 7.68
N ARG A 312 15.99 5.90 6.99
CA ARG A 312 14.70 6.49 6.60
C ARG A 312 13.71 6.59 7.76
N PHE A 313 13.78 5.67 8.72
CA PHE A 313 12.99 5.60 9.96
C PHE A 313 13.57 4.45 10.82
N HIS A 314 13.14 4.29 12.07
CA HIS A 314 13.67 3.25 12.94
C HIS A 314 13.08 1.87 12.63
N MET A 315 11.84 1.84 12.16
CA MET A 315 11.18 0.64 11.66
C MET A 315 12.03 -0.05 10.56
N PRO A 316 12.19 -1.39 10.60
CA PRO A 316 12.84 -2.12 9.53
C PRO A 316 12.16 -1.88 8.18
N ALA A 317 12.93 -1.67 7.11
CA ALA A 317 12.39 -1.42 5.78
C ALA A 317 11.43 -2.53 5.31
N ALA A 318 11.75 -3.80 5.60
CA ALA A 318 10.88 -4.94 5.27
C ALA A 318 9.54 -4.89 6.00
N GLU A 319 9.52 -4.44 7.26
CA GLU A 319 8.28 -4.27 8.02
C GLU A 319 7.43 -3.15 7.40
N TYR A 320 8.02 -2.00 7.10
CA TYR A 320 7.31 -0.91 6.43
C TYR A 320 6.71 -1.34 5.09
N GLN A 321 7.46 -2.06 4.25
CA GLN A 321 6.95 -2.59 2.98
C GLN A 321 5.78 -3.56 3.19
N GLN A 322 5.82 -4.37 4.24
CA GLN A 322 4.68 -5.23 4.60
C GLN A 322 3.45 -4.40 4.99
N GLN A 323 3.62 -3.29 5.71
CA GLN A 323 2.51 -2.39 6.05
C GLN A 323 1.93 -1.71 4.81
N VAL A 324 2.76 -1.25 3.88
CA VAL A 324 2.30 -0.70 2.59
C VAL A 324 1.48 -1.74 1.81
N GLN A 325 1.96 -2.99 1.77
CA GLN A 325 1.24 -4.07 1.09
C GLN A 325 -0.13 -4.35 1.73
N ARG A 326 -0.19 -4.44 3.07
CA ARG A 326 -1.46 -4.61 3.80
C ARG A 326 -2.41 -3.44 3.61
N LEU A 327 -1.90 -2.21 3.61
CA LEU A 327 -2.68 -1.02 3.33
C LEU A 327 -3.34 -1.12 1.95
N ARG A 328 -2.56 -1.47 0.91
CA ARG A 328 -3.09 -1.66 -0.45
C ARG A 328 -4.12 -2.78 -0.51
N GLU A 329 -3.93 -3.88 0.22
CA GLU A 329 -4.91 -4.95 0.32
C GLU A 329 -6.24 -4.47 0.93
N HIS A 330 -6.20 -3.71 2.03
CA HIS A 330 -7.41 -3.13 2.63
C HIS A 330 -8.10 -2.11 1.72
N LEU A 331 -7.32 -1.24 1.06
CA LEU A 331 -7.87 -0.24 0.14
C LEU A 331 -8.50 -0.89 -1.10
N THR A 332 -7.88 -1.92 -1.68
CA THR A 332 -8.45 -2.66 -2.82
C THR A 332 -9.70 -3.45 -2.43
N ALA A 333 -9.79 -3.93 -1.19
CA ALA A 333 -10.98 -4.55 -0.62
C ALA A 333 -12.05 -3.55 -0.15
N ASN A 334 -11.82 -2.24 -0.32
CA ASN A 334 -12.70 -1.16 0.15
C ASN A 334 -12.96 -1.21 1.68
N GLN A 335 -11.96 -1.63 2.45
CA GLN A 335 -11.97 -1.72 3.91
C GLN A 335 -11.24 -0.51 4.52
N THR A 336 -11.76 0.70 4.32
CA THR A 336 -11.12 1.95 4.76
C THR A 336 -10.90 1.99 6.28
N ASP A 337 -11.85 1.50 7.08
CA ASP A 337 -11.72 1.48 8.55
C ASP A 337 -10.54 0.61 9.02
N GLN A 338 -10.22 -0.46 8.28
CA GLN A 338 -9.09 -1.33 8.57
C GLN A 338 -7.77 -0.69 8.14
N ALA A 339 -7.77 0.03 7.01
CA ALA A 339 -6.64 0.87 6.60
C ALA A 339 -6.32 1.93 7.66
N ASP A 340 -7.32 2.63 8.18
CA ASP A 340 -7.15 3.62 9.25
C ASP A 340 -6.64 2.98 10.55
N THR A 341 -7.17 1.81 10.91
CA THR A 341 -6.70 1.04 12.07
C THR A 341 -5.22 0.62 11.89
N LEU A 342 -4.82 0.21 10.69
CA LEU A 342 -3.44 -0.15 10.38
C LEU A 342 -2.51 1.06 10.53
N ILE A 343 -2.89 2.22 9.99
CA ILE A 343 -2.11 3.44 10.06
C ILE A 343 -1.98 3.92 11.52
N THR A 344 -3.05 3.88 12.30
CA THR A 344 -3.03 4.32 13.71
C THR A 344 -2.16 3.45 14.61
N GLN A 345 -1.96 2.17 14.26
CA GLN A 345 -1.06 1.24 14.98
C GLN A 345 0.43 1.55 14.80
N ILE A 346 0.82 2.25 13.73
CA ILE A 346 2.22 2.63 13.50
C ILE A 346 2.62 3.66 14.55
N THR A 347 3.63 3.39 15.36
CA THR A 347 4.02 4.30 16.46
C THR A 347 4.77 5.53 15.97
N GLU A 348 5.71 5.35 15.04
CA GLU A 348 6.53 6.44 14.49
C GLU A 348 5.69 7.36 13.57
N ALA A 349 5.78 8.67 13.80
CA ALA A 349 5.00 9.67 13.07
C ALA A 349 5.33 9.68 11.56
N TYR A 350 6.61 9.58 11.20
CA TYR A 350 7.02 9.70 9.80
C TYR A 350 6.54 8.53 8.91
N PRO A 351 6.75 7.24 9.26
CA PRO A 351 6.17 6.13 8.51
C PRO A 351 4.64 6.17 8.43
N ARG A 352 3.98 6.59 9.51
CA ARG A 352 2.52 6.78 9.54
C ARG A 352 2.05 7.78 8.48
N VAL A 353 2.74 8.92 8.39
CA VAL A 353 2.47 9.96 7.38
C VAL A 353 2.73 9.47 5.96
N LEU A 354 3.74 8.64 5.73
CA LEU A 354 3.98 8.04 4.42
C LEU A 354 2.85 7.07 4.00
N LEU A 355 2.29 6.30 4.93
CA LEU A 355 1.12 5.47 4.66
C LEU A 355 -0.13 6.32 4.35
N LEU A 356 -0.32 7.46 5.04
CA LEU A 356 -1.37 8.41 4.69
C LEU A 356 -1.17 8.98 3.28
N LEU A 357 0.08 9.27 2.87
CA LEU A 357 0.38 9.71 1.50
C LEU A 357 0.01 8.64 0.46
N GLU A 358 0.35 7.37 0.69
CA GLU A 358 -0.06 6.26 -0.19
C GLU A 358 -1.59 6.17 -0.31
N MET A 359 -2.30 6.37 0.81
CA MET A 359 -3.77 6.41 0.82
C MET A 359 -4.32 7.62 0.03
N THR A 360 -3.68 8.79 0.15
CA THR A 360 -3.98 9.99 -0.66
C THR A 360 -3.80 9.71 -2.15
N GLU A 361 -2.68 9.10 -2.56
CA GLU A 361 -2.44 8.71 -3.96
C GLU A 361 -3.51 7.76 -4.47
N TRP A 362 -3.91 6.77 -3.67
CA TRP A 362 -5.00 5.86 -4.01
C TRP A 362 -6.33 6.58 -4.22
N HIS A 363 -6.72 7.49 -3.31
CA HIS A 363 -7.94 8.28 -3.47
C HIS A 363 -7.89 9.17 -4.71
N MET A 364 -6.74 9.76 -5.02
CA MET A 364 -6.55 10.54 -6.24
C MET A 364 -6.71 9.69 -7.51
N GLN A 365 -6.16 8.48 -7.54
CA GLN A 365 -6.38 7.53 -8.65
C GLN A 365 -7.86 7.16 -8.81
N LYS A 366 -8.62 7.11 -7.71
CA LYS A 366 -10.07 6.86 -7.70
C LYS A 366 -10.92 8.11 -7.91
N LYS A 367 -10.30 9.28 -8.16
CA LYS A 367 -10.98 10.59 -8.30
C LYS A 367 -11.79 11.00 -7.06
N GLN A 368 -11.38 10.54 -5.87
CA GLN A 368 -11.99 10.88 -4.59
C GLN A 368 -11.24 12.03 -3.91
N ARG A 369 -11.30 13.23 -4.50
CA ARG A 369 -10.53 14.39 -4.05
C ARG A 369 -10.81 14.74 -2.58
N ASP A 370 -12.05 14.68 -2.13
CA ASP A 370 -12.42 15.04 -0.75
C ASP A 370 -11.74 14.14 0.29
N MET A 371 -11.64 12.84 0.01
CA MET A 371 -10.95 11.88 0.90
C MET A 371 -9.44 12.09 0.88
N ALA A 372 -8.87 12.42 -0.29
CA ALA A 372 -7.47 12.82 -0.38
C ALA A 372 -7.20 14.08 0.46
N SER A 373 -8.04 15.12 0.36
CA SER A 373 -7.93 16.32 1.18
C SER A 373 -8.10 16.04 2.69
N LEU A 374 -8.96 15.10 3.08
CA LEU A 374 -9.07 14.67 4.48
C LEU A 374 -7.76 14.05 4.99
N ASN A 375 -7.08 13.24 4.16
CA ASN A 375 -5.78 12.67 4.53
C ASN A 375 -4.71 13.75 4.73
N LEU A 376 -4.74 14.84 3.98
CA LEU A 376 -3.84 15.98 4.21
C LEU A 376 -4.06 16.62 5.59
N VAL A 377 -5.31 16.72 6.05
CA VAL A 377 -5.61 17.20 7.41
C VAL A 377 -4.97 16.29 8.46
N PHE A 378 -5.02 14.96 8.27
CA PHE A 378 -4.35 14.02 9.17
C PHE A 378 -2.82 14.16 9.12
N ILE A 379 -2.23 14.32 7.93
CA ILE A 379 -0.77 14.54 7.80
C ILE A 379 -0.37 15.85 8.50
N GLN A 380 -1.13 16.93 8.32
CA GLN A 380 -0.87 18.21 8.98
C GLN A 380 -1.03 18.13 10.50
N ALA A 381 -1.97 17.31 10.99
CA ALA A 381 -2.10 17.02 12.42
C ALA A 381 -0.90 16.22 12.97
N GLU A 382 -0.25 15.37 12.17
CA GLU A 382 0.99 14.71 12.58
C GLU A 382 2.18 15.69 12.59
N LEU A 383 2.21 16.66 11.67
CA LEU A 383 3.22 17.73 11.67
C LEU A 383 3.17 18.56 12.97
N SER A 384 1.98 18.92 13.44
CA SER A 384 1.81 19.72 14.65
C SER A 384 2.13 18.98 15.95
N LYS A 385 2.10 17.64 15.93
CA LYS A 385 2.49 16.77 17.05
C LYS A 385 3.97 16.42 17.07
N ALA A 386 4.65 16.50 15.92
CA ALA A 386 6.05 16.12 15.82
C ALA A 386 6.92 17.06 16.67
N GLU A 387 7.67 16.51 17.62
CA GLU A 387 8.51 17.29 18.53
C GLU A 387 9.92 17.53 17.96
N ASP A 388 10.46 16.58 17.19
CA ASP A 388 11.81 16.64 16.67
C ASP A 388 11.89 17.33 15.30
N ILE A 389 12.92 18.16 15.13
CA ILE A 389 13.20 18.94 13.91
C ILE A 389 13.30 18.04 12.66
N PRO A 390 14.02 16.89 12.69
CA PRO A 390 14.08 16.00 11.53
C PRO A 390 12.72 15.51 11.06
N THR A 391 11.87 15.02 11.98
CA THR A 391 10.53 14.53 11.66
C THR A 391 9.63 15.65 11.15
N GLN A 392 9.66 16.83 11.76
CA GLN A 392 8.90 18.00 11.26
C GLN A 392 9.29 18.34 9.82
N ALA A 393 10.59 18.42 9.51
CA ALA A 393 11.08 18.73 8.18
C ALA A 393 10.64 17.66 7.15
N LEU A 394 10.70 16.39 7.53
CA LEU A 394 10.31 15.27 6.66
C LEU A 394 8.80 15.24 6.42
N ILE A 395 7.97 15.46 7.44
CA ILE A 395 6.50 15.53 7.30
C ILE A 395 6.11 16.73 6.43
N ALA A 396 6.75 17.89 6.60
CA ALA A 396 6.54 19.04 5.71
C ALA A 396 6.89 18.70 4.24
N GLY A 397 7.95 17.92 4.01
CA GLY A 397 8.28 17.40 2.67
C GLY A 397 7.18 16.49 2.09
N VAL A 398 6.53 15.68 2.93
CA VAL A 398 5.38 14.84 2.53
C VAL A 398 4.16 15.69 2.21
N LEU A 399 3.85 16.72 3.00
CA LEU A 399 2.77 17.66 2.70
C LEU A 399 2.98 18.36 1.36
N SER A 400 4.21 18.77 1.06
CA SER A 400 4.55 19.36 -0.24
C SER A 400 4.16 18.43 -1.41
N LYS A 401 4.50 17.14 -1.31
CA LYS A 401 4.10 16.12 -2.29
C LYS A 401 2.59 15.90 -2.31
N ALA A 402 1.94 15.84 -1.15
CA ALA A 402 0.50 15.62 -1.04
C ALA A 402 -0.31 16.75 -1.72
N HIS A 403 0.07 18.01 -1.49
CA HIS A 403 -0.54 19.16 -2.18
C HIS A 403 -0.23 19.16 -3.68
N ALA A 404 0.99 18.76 -4.08
CA ALA A 404 1.31 18.62 -5.50
C ALA A 404 0.43 17.59 -6.22
N LEU A 405 0.08 16.47 -5.56
CA LEU A 405 -0.86 15.48 -6.09
C LEU A 405 -2.26 16.06 -6.30
N LEU A 406 -2.68 16.99 -5.45
CA LEU A 406 -3.95 17.71 -5.55
C LEU A 406 -3.90 18.91 -6.51
N GLU A 407 -2.79 19.15 -7.19
CA GLU A 407 -2.57 20.33 -8.06
C GLU A 407 -2.62 21.67 -7.28
N GLU A 408 -2.38 21.64 -5.97
CA GLU A 408 -2.33 22.80 -5.08
C GLU A 408 -0.89 23.34 -5.01
N ARG A 409 -0.49 24.03 -6.08
CA ARG A 409 0.90 24.42 -6.30
C ARG A 409 1.45 25.37 -5.22
N GLU A 410 0.67 26.36 -4.78
CA GLU A 410 1.12 27.33 -3.78
C GLU A 410 1.41 26.67 -2.44
N ASP A 411 0.51 25.80 -1.97
CA ASP A 411 0.68 25.05 -0.73
C ASP A 411 1.83 24.03 -0.84
N SER A 412 1.97 23.37 -2.01
CA SER A 412 3.11 22.50 -2.28
C SER A 412 4.44 23.25 -2.14
N GLU A 413 4.56 24.43 -2.74
CA GLU A 413 5.75 25.27 -2.66
C GLU A 413 5.99 25.78 -1.23
N HIS A 414 4.93 26.20 -0.53
CA HIS A 414 4.99 26.62 0.87
C HIS A 414 5.54 25.52 1.79
N PHE A 415 5.00 24.31 1.73
CA PHE A 415 5.45 23.21 2.58
C PHE A 415 6.86 22.73 2.21
N GLN A 416 7.27 22.85 0.94
CA GLN A 416 8.66 22.59 0.55
C GLN A 416 9.62 23.60 1.18
N GLN A 417 9.27 24.89 1.16
CA GLN A 417 10.06 25.94 1.81
C GLN A 417 10.08 25.77 3.33
N GLN A 418 8.95 25.37 3.93
CA GLN A 418 8.87 25.06 5.35
C GLN A 418 9.79 23.90 5.72
N SER A 419 9.79 22.81 4.93
CA SER A 419 10.68 21.66 5.13
C SER A 419 12.15 22.08 5.16
N VAL A 420 12.58 22.90 4.20
CA VAL A 420 13.94 23.46 4.13
C VAL A 420 14.23 24.37 5.32
N THR A 421 13.28 25.24 5.69
CA THR A 421 13.46 26.21 6.78
C THR A 421 13.61 25.51 8.11
N VAL A 422 12.76 24.52 8.39
CA VAL A 422 12.84 23.69 9.60
C VAL A 422 14.15 22.90 9.62
N ALA A 423 14.57 22.29 8.51
CA ALA A 423 15.85 21.57 8.47
C ALA A 423 17.06 22.47 8.80
N LYS A 424 17.02 23.77 8.45
CA LYS A 424 18.08 24.75 8.78
C LYS A 424 18.12 25.15 10.26
N THR A 425 17.07 24.89 11.05
CA THR A 425 17.07 25.24 12.48
C THR A 425 17.83 24.23 13.34
N LEU A 426 18.17 23.06 12.80
CA LEU A 426 18.94 22.04 13.49
C LEU A 426 20.34 22.60 13.83
N PRO A 427 20.85 22.51 15.07
CA PRO A 427 22.05 23.27 15.46
C PRO A 427 23.36 22.70 14.90
N GLU A 428 23.45 21.38 14.71
CA GLU A 428 24.69 20.72 14.30
C GLU A 428 24.77 20.59 12.77
N ALA A 429 25.81 21.19 12.17
CA ALA A 429 26.01 21.18 10.71
C ALA A 429 26.11 19.75 10.12
N ALA A 430 26.68 18.80 10.85
CA ALA A 430 26.80 17.41 10.40
C ALA A 430 25.41 16.75 10.31
N GLU A 431 24.57 16.96 11.33
CA GLU A 431 23.19 16.49 11.33
C GLU A 431 22.35 17.22 10.26
N GLN A 432 22.58 18.52 10.05
CA GLN A 432 21.91 19.28 8.99
C GLN A 432 22.22 18.68 7.62
N ALA A 433 23.49 18.45 7.28
CA ALA A 433 23.89 17.85 6.01
C ALA A 433 23.27 16.45 5.80
N THR A 434 23.20 15.67 6.88
CA THR A 434 22.54 14.35 6.90
C THR A 434 21.04 14.48 6.63
N LEU A 435 20.36 15.42 7.29
CA LEU A 435 18.93 15.67 7.12
C LEU A 435 18.61 16.16 5.70
N PHE A 436 19.38 17.07 5.14
CA PHE A 436 19.21 17.53 3.75
C PHE A 436 19.42 16.40 2.74
N SER A 437 20.41 15.53 2.97
CA SER A 437 20.62 14.33 2.13
C SER A 437 19.43 13.38 2.23
N ARG A 438 18.86 13.19 3.42
CA ARG A 438 17.65 12.38 3.63
C ARG A 438 16.44 12.99 2.93
N LEU A 439 16.19 14.29 3.07
CA LEU A 439 15.13 15.00 2.37
C LEU A 439 15.27 14.88 0.85
N ALA A 440 16.50 14.96 0.32
CA ALA A 440 16.75 14.76 -1.09
C ALA A 440 16.37 13.34 -1.57
N ASN A 441 16.67 12.32 -0.76
CA ASN A 441 16.28 10.94 -1.07
C ASN A 441 14.75 10.79 -1.10
N GLU A 442 14.02 11.42 -0.18
CA GLU A 442 12.56 11.44 -0.19
C GLU A 442 12.01 12.15 -1.43
N GLN A 443 12.57 13.31 -1.80
CA GLN A 443 12.16 14.00 -3.02
C GLN A 443 12.46 13.18 -4.28
N ALA A 444 13.54 12.39 -4.29
CA ALA A 444 13.82 11.45 -5.36
C ALA A 444 12.74 10.36 -5.44
N LEU A 445 12.35 9.78 -4.30
CA LEU A 445 11.27 8.80 -4.20
C LEU A 445 9.91 9.36 -4.65
N PHE A 446 9.65 10.65 -4.37
CA PHE A 446 8.43 11.33 -4.80
C PHE A 446 8.44 11.76 -6.27
N ALA A 447 9.44 11.33 -7.05
CA ALA A 447 9.65 11.70 -8.45
C ALA A 447 9.83 13.22 -8.65
N SER A 448 10.47 13.90 -7.68
CA SER A 448 10.81 15.33 -7.71
C SER A 448 12.33 15.55 -7.81
N PRO A 449 12.96 15.20 -8.95
CA PRO A 449 14.41 15.21 -9.09
C PRO A 449 15.03 16.61 -8.97
N LEU A 450 14.29 17.66 -9.37
CA LEU A 450 14.78 19.04 -9.25
C LEU A 450 14.85 19.49 -7.78
N ALA A 451 13.81 19.20 -7.00
CA ALA A 451 13.81 19.50 -5.57
C ALA A 451 14.91 18.71 -4.85
N ALA A 452 15.07 17.43 -5.20
CA ALA A 452 16.16 16.60 -4.68
C ALA A 452 17.55 17.18 -5.00
N GLN A 453 17.80 17.63 -6.24
CA GLN A 453 19.07 18.26 -6.61
C GLN A 453 19.33 19.54 -5.81
N ASN A 454 18.33 20.40 -5.63
CA ASN A 454 18.48 21.63 -4.84
C ASN A 454 18.84 21.32 -3.38
N LEU A 455 18.19 20.31 -2.78
CA LEU A 455 18.50 19.86 -1.42
C LEU A 455 19.93 19.29 -1.31
N LEU A 456 20.41 18.55 -2.32
CA LEU A 456 21.79 18.05 -2.33
C LEU A 456 22.83 19.15 -2.49
N THR A 457 22.54 20.21 -3.25
CA THR A 457 23.41 21.39 -3.32
C THR A 457 23.55 22.02 -1.93
N THR A 458 22.44 22.23 -1.23
CA THR A 458 22.47 22.75 0.15
C THR A 458 23.19 21.80 1.12
N ALA A 459 22.98 20.48 1.01
CA ALA A 459 23.70 19.49 1.81
C ALA A 459 25.22 19.58 1.58
N GLN A 460 25.64 19.76 0.32
CA GLN A 460 27.04 19.89 -0.06
C GLN A 460 27.67 21.16 0.49
N GLU A 461 26.97 22.30 0.39
CA GLU A 461 27.42 23.58 0.96
C GLU A 461 27.66 23.44 2.48
N ILE A 462 26.74 22.79 3.20
CA ILE A 462 26.89 22.55 4.64
C ILE A 462 28.05 21.60 4.93
N ALA A 463 28.18 20.50 4.16
CA ALA A 463 29.28 19.55 4.33
C ALA A 463 30.66 20.18 4.10
N GLU A 464 30.76 21.19 3.24
CA GLU A 464 31.99 21.95 2.99
C GLU A 464 32.39 22.86 4.17
N THR A 465 31.45 23.18 5.08
CA THR A 465 31.75 23.93 6.31
C THR A 465 32.29 23.06 7.46
N LEU A 466 32.13 21.73 7.35
CA LEU A 466 32.60 20.79 8.38
C LEU A 466 34.13 20.75 8.44
N PRO A 467 34.74 20.41 9.59
CA PRO A 467 36.19 20.34 9.72
C PRO A 467 36.81 19.42 8.67
N ASN A 468 37.80 19.93 7.95
CA ASN A 468 38.45 19.19 6.87
C ASN A 468 39.03 17.86 7.37
N ASN A 469 38.77 16.80 6.61
CA ASN A 469 39.19 15.42 6.92
C ASN A 469 38.58 14.83 8.20
N SER A 470 37.51 15.43 8.73
CA SER A 470 36.75 14.82 9.82
C SER A 470 35.90 13.64 9.33
N GLU A 471 35.62 12.71 10.25
CA GLU A 471 34.68 11.61 9.99
C GLU A 471 33.30 12.14 9.59
N ALA A 472 32.81 13.18 10.26
CA ALA A 472 31.54 13.83 9.95
C ALA A 472 31.48 14.37 8.51
N GLN A 473 32.53 15.06 8.05
CA GLN A 473 32.63 15.54 6.67
C GLN A 473 32.65 14.38 5.67
N SER A 474 33.45 13.35 5.95
CA SER A 474 33.52 12.15 5.11
C SER A 474 32.16 11.45 4.99
N ASN A 475 31.44 11.31 6.11
CA ASN A 475 30.13 10.69 6.17
C ASN A 475 29.08 11.51 5.39
N ALA A 476 29.08 12.83 5.55
CA ALA A 476 28.20 13.72 4.81
C ALA A 476 28.43 13.59 3.29
N PHE A 477 29.68 13.63 2.81
CA PHE A 477 29.96 13.45 1.38
C PHE A 477 29.62 12.06 0.87
N ALA A 478 29.77 11.01 1.69
CA ALA A 478 29.36 9.65 1.32
C ALA A 478 27.84 9.59 1.08
N GLN A 479 27.05 10.17 1.99
CA GLN A 479 25.59 10.24 1.87
C GLN A 479 25.15 11.09 0.69
N ILE A 480 25.74 12.27 0.47
CA ILE A 480 25.42 13.13 -0.68
C ILE A 480 25.75 12.42 -2.01
N ALA A 481 26.90 11.73 -2.07
CA ALA A 481 27.27 10.94 -3.24
C ALA A 481 26.26 9.80 -3.47
N ALA A 482 25.88 9.07 -2.41
CA ALA A 482 24.86 8.03 -2.45
C ALA A 482 23.52 8.56 -2.98
N SER A 483 23.08 9.72 -2.50
CA SER A 483 21.87 10.40 -2.96
C SER A 483 21.93 10.83 -4.43
N HIS A 484 23.08 11.32 -4.92
CA HIS A 484 23.26 11.60 -6.34
C HIS A 484 23.11 10.35 -7.20
N VAL A 485 23.51 9.17 -6.69
CA VAL A 485 23.31 7.91 -7.40
C VAL A 485 21.82 7.58 -7.54
N LEU A 486 21.01 7.83 -6.50
CA LEU A 486 19.55 7.65 -6.57
C LEU A 486 18.89 8.54 -7.63
N LEU A 487 19.52 9.65 -7.99
CA LEU A 487 19.07 10.55 -9.06
C LEU A 487 19.65 10.22 -10.44
N ALA A 488 20.36 9.09 -10.59
CA ALA A 488 21.20 8.77 -11.75
C ALA A 488 22.23 9.87 -12.09
N ALA A 489 22.56 10.77 -11.17
CA ALA A 489 23.54 11.84 -11.35
C ALA A 489 24.97 11.35 -11.10
N TYR A 490 25.35 10.24 -11.74
CA TYR A 490 26.63 9.57 -11.51
C TYR A 490 27.88 10.44 -11.69
N PRO A 491 27.93 11.41 -12.63
CA PRO A 491 29.08 12.32 -12.72
C PRO A 491 29.29 13.14 -11.44
N ASN A 492 28.20 13.56 -10.79
CA ASN A 492 28.27 14.30 -9.52
C ASN A 492 28.69 13.36 -8.38
N ALA A 493 28.11 12.17 -8.31
CA ALA A 493 28.52 11.16 -7.33
C ALA A 493 30.01 10.82 -7.44
N ASN A 494 30.53 10.61 -8.65
CA ASN A 494 31.95 10.32 -8.90
C ASN A 494 32.88 11.47 -8.47
N ARG A 495 32.47 12.73 -8.68
CA ARG A 495 33.25 13.91 -8.23
C ARG A 495 33.38 13.95 -6.71
N LEU A 496 32.36 13.51 -5.98
CA LEU A 496 32.36 13.52 -4.52
C LEU A 496 33.17 12.39 -3.89
N LEU A 497 33.46 11.30 -4.61
CA LEU A 497 34.25 10.18 -4.09
C LEU A 497 35.63 10.60 -3.55
N SER A 498 36.26 11.60 -4.17
CA SER A 498 37.56 12.11 -3.71
C SER A 498 37.48 12.83 -2.35
N LYS A 499 36.29 13.31 -1.96
CA LYS A 499 36.02 13.98 -0.69
C LYS A 499 35.63 13.00 0.44
N VAL A 500 35.28 11.76 0.13
CA VAL A 500 34.93 10.71 1.12
C VAL A 500 36.20 10.09 1.69
N GLN A 501 36.68 10.50 2.86
CA GLN A 501 37.96 10.01 3.42
C GLN A 501 37.92 8.55 3.87
N ASP A 502 36.78 8.06 4.32
CA ASP A 502 36.57 6.66 4.65
C ASP A 502 36.76 5.78 3.41
N GLN A 503 37.86 5.01 3.41
CA GLN A 503 38.24 4.16 2.29
C GLN A 503 37.22 3.05 2.02
N GLU A 504 36.61 2.49 3.06
CA GLU A 504 35.61 1.43 2.91
C GLU A 504 34.35 1.98 2.24
N LYS A 505 33.82 3.11 2.74
CA LYS A 505 32.64 3.77 2.15
C LYS A 505 32.91 4.22 0.73
N ARG A 506 34.08 4.82 0.46
CA ARG A 506 34.49 5.23 -0.89
C ARG A 506 34.53 4.05 -1.85
N GLN A 507 35.09 2.90 -1.43
CA GLN A 507 35.15 1.70 -2.26
C GLN A 507 33.76 1.09 -2.51
N LYS A 508 32.90 1.02 -1.48
CA LYS A 508 31.51 0.56 -1.62
C LYS A 508 30.75 1.42 -2.64
N LEU A 509 30.81 2.75 -2.49
CA LEU A 509 30.19 3.70 -3.43
C LEU A 509 30.74 3.56 -4.85
N ALA A 510 32.06 3.51 -5.01
CA ALA A 510 32.69 3.40 -6.32
C ALA A 510 32.30 2.10 -7.05
N LYS A 511 32.29 0.96 -6.35
CA LYS A 511 31.86 -0.33 -6.90
C LYS A 511 30.43 -0.28 -7.41
N PHE A 512 29.54 0.35 -6.65
CA PHE A 512 28.14 0.45 -7.04
C PHE A 512 27.91 1.43 -8.20
N ILE A 513 28.56 2.59 -8.20
CA ILE A 513 28.48 3.52 -9.32
C ILE A 513 28.91 2.80 -10.61
N ALA A 514 29.99 2.01 -10.54
CA ALA A 514 30.43 1.19 -11.65
C ALA A 514 29.41 0.11 -12.06
N SER A 515 28.75 -0.55 -11.10
CA SER A 515 27.74 -1.57 -11.41
C SER A 515 26.50 -1.00 -12.09
N GLN A 516 26.05 0.20 -11.69
CA GLN A 516 24.91 0.89 -12.30
C GLN A 516 25.23 1.48 -13.69
N GLN A 517 26.49 1.84 -13.93
CA GLN A 517 26.94 2.33 -15.24
C GLN A 517 27.22 1.23 -16.27
N SER A 518 27.30 -0.03 -15.82
CA SER A 518 27.55 -1.19 -16.68
C SER A 518 26.46 -1.33 -17.77
N PRO A 519 26.82 -1.66 -19.02
CA PRO A 519 25.86 -1.95 -20.09
C PRO A 519 24.84 -3.04 -19.71
N ALA A 520 25.22 -3.98 -18.85
CA ALA A 520 24.34 -5.04 -18.36
C ALA A 520 23.19 -4.49 -17.50
N ALA A 521 23.41 -3.43 -16.71
CA ALA A 521 22.38 -2.79 -15.90
C ALA A 521 21.34 -2.06 -16.78
N LYS A 522 21.76 -1.51 -17.93
CA LYS A 522 20.85 -0.88 -18.90
C LYS A 522 19.85 -1.87 -19.51
N ILE A 523 20.26 -3.14 -19.70
CA ILE A 523 19.40 -4.18 -20.29
C ILE A 523 18.31 -4.64 -19.29
N VAL A 524 18.61 -4.61 -17.99
CA VAL A 524 17.63 -4.97 -16.94
C VAL A 524 16.61 -3.84 -16.75
N ALA A 525 17.03 -2.57 -16.77
CA ALA A 525 16.12 -1.43 -16.63
C ALA A 525 15.11 -1.29 -17.77
N THR A 526 15.44 -1.74 -18.99
CA THR A 526 14.52 -1.70 -20.14
C THR A 526 13.50 -2.85 -20.19
N ASN A 527 13.65 -3.87 -19.33
CA ASN A 527 12.82 -5.07 -19.33
C ASN A 527 11.98 -5.22 -18.04
N ALA A 528 11.96 -4.20 -17.18
CA ALA A 528 11.02 -4.17 -16.06
C ALA A 528 9.61 -3.88 -16.60
N PRO A 529 8.60 -4.69 -16.24
CA PRO A 529 7.25 -4.63 -16.81
C PRO A 529 6.46 -3.37 -16.46
#